data_AF-A0A9P9Y1X7-F1
#
_entry.id   AF-A0A9P9Y1X7-F1
#
_cell.length_a   1.000
_cell.length_b   1.000
_cell.length_c   1.000
_cell.angle_alpha   90.00
_cell.angle_beta   90.00
_cell.angle_gamma   90.00
#
_symmetry.space_group_name_H-M   'P 1'
#
loop_
_entity.id
_entity.type
_entity.pdbx_description
1 polymer ?
#
loop_
_entity_poly.entity_id
_entity_poly.type
_entity_poly.pdbx_seq_one_letter_code
_entity_poly.pdbx_strand_id
1 'polypeptide(L)'
;MLRTPATSMLRNSLVRSAPAARRAESTVAASASHAISKPTLANIEKRWEGMPLQEQADLWMALRDRMKGNWKELTVQEQKAAYWIAFGPHGPRATDPPGTGAKVFWGVMAGLGASFGIFGLIRAFANPAPHTMNKEWQEAVNEKLIEQRADPLTGITSEHYKGPGQVQSPPKGP
;
A
#
# COMPACT_ATOMS: atom_id res chain seq x y z
N MET A 1 30.75 -63.81 56.77
CA MET A 1 30.32 -64.74 55.69
C MET A 1 30.76 -64.10 54.37
N LEU A 2 31.73 -64.66 53.64
CA LEU A 2 31.56 -65.70 52.59
C LEU A 2 30.70 -65.15 51.43
N ARG A 3 31.08 -65.07 50.14
CA ARG A 3 32.14 -65.66 49.26
C ARG A 3 32.42 -64.65 48.09
N THR A 4 33.43 -64.69 47.20
CA THR A 4 34.80 -65.29 47.05
C THR A 4 35.47 -64.63 45.81
N PRO A 5 36.81 -64.48 45.72
CA PRO A 5 37.49 -64.17 44.47
C PRO A 5 37.67 -65.43 43.59
N ALA A 6 37.62 -65.28 42.27
CA ALA A 6 37.88 -66.37 41.31
C ALA A 6 38.84 -65.90 40.20
N THR A 7 39.79 -66.76 39.84
CA THR A 7 40.95 -66.41 39.01
C THR A 7 40.93 -67.12 37.66
N SER A 8 41.34 -66.39 36.62
CA SER A 8 42.08 -66.87 35.45
C SER A 8 41.38 -67.66 34.31
N MET A 9 41.83 -67.27 33.11
CA MET A 9 41.91 -68.00 31.82
C MET A 9 40.73 -67.91 30.85
N LEU A 10 40.95 -67.20 29.73
CA LEU A 10 41.32 -67.83 28.45
C LEU A 10 41.67 -66.79 27.37
N ARG A 11 42.63 -67.11 26.50
CA ARG A 11 42.86 -66.39 25.24
C ARG A 11 41.77 -66.79 24.25
N ASN A 12 41.31 -65.85 23.42
CA ASN A 12 40.90 -66.23 22.06
C ASN A 12 41.22 -65.11 21.06
N SER A 13 42.00 -65.44 20.05
CA SER A 13 42.28 -64.56 18.91
C SER A 13 41.11 -64.58 17.94
N LEU A 14 40.62 -63.42 17.52
CA LEU A 14 39.72 -63.32 16.37
C LEU A 14 40.31 -62.40 15.31
N VAL A 15 40.24 -62.87 14.06
CA VAL A 15 40.92 -62.32 12.91
C VAL A 15 40.17 -61.12 12.35
N ARG A 16 40.91 -60.08 11.97
CA ARG A 16 40.43 -58.90 11.26
C ARG A 16 39.87 -59.30 9.89
N SER A 17 38.58 -59.09 9.66
CA SER A 17 38.03 -58.93 8.31
C SER A 17 37.57 -57.48 8.13
N ALA A 18 38.08 -56.82 7.09
CA ALA A 18 37.62 -55.50 6.67
C ALA A 18 36.88 -55.67 5.34
N PRO A 19 35.61 -55.24 5.21
CA PRO A 19 34.96 -55.24 3.91
C PRO A 19 35.66 -54.23 3.00
N ALA A 20 36.04 -54.67 1.80
CA ALA A 20 36.62 -53.79 0.79
C ALA A 20 35.59 -52.72 0.42
N ALA A 21 35.90 -51.46 0.69
CA ALA A 21 35.09 -50.33 0.29
C ALA A 21 35.03 -50.26 -1.25
N ARG A 22 33.96 -50.80 -1.83
CA ARG A 22 33.61 -50.51 -3.23
C ARG A 22 33.32 -49.01 -3.30
N ARG A 23 34.24 -48.26 -3.90
CA ARG A 23 33.96 -46.88 -4.31
C ARG A 23 32.84 -46.97 -5.35
N ALA A 24 31.61 -46.72 -4.92
CA ALA A 24 30.54 -46.37 -5.83
C ALA A 24 30.96 -45.05 -6.48
N GLU A 25 31.32 -45.12 -7.75
CA GLU A 25 31.63 -43.96 -8.55
C GLU A 25 30.33 -43.18 -8.73
N SER A 26 30.12 -42.17 -7.88
CA SER A 26 28.97 -41.30 -7.98
C SER A 26 29.10 -40.48 -9.25
N THR A 27 28.52 -41.01 -10.33
CA THR A 27 28.17 -40.23 -11.51
C THR A 27 27.12 -39.22 -11.07
N VAL A 28 27.59 -38.13 -10.47
CA VAL A 28 26.82 -36.90 -10.32
C VAL A 28 26.59 -36.44 -11.75
N ALA A 29 25.48 -36.89 -12.33
CA ALA A 29 24.97 -36.35 -13.57
C ALA A 29 24.87 -34.85 -13.31
N ALA A 30 25.73 -34.08 -13.97
CA ALA A 30 25.64 -32.65 -13.93
C ALA A 30 24.27 -32.31 -14.50
N SER A 31 23.33 -31.96 -13.62
CA SER A 31 22.05 -31.38 -14.02
C SER A 31 22.39 -30.06 -14.70
N ALA A 32 22.61 -30.13 -16.02
CA ALA A 32 22.57 -28.98 -16.89
C ALA A 32 21.17 -28.40 -16.70
N SER A 33 21.07 -27.38 -15.85
CA SER A 33 19.81 -26.71 -15.53
C SER A 33 19.33 -26.06 -16.82
N HIS A 34 18.53 -26.80 -17.58
CA HIS A 34 18.04 -26.38 -18.89
C HIS A 34 17.31 -25.04 -18.74
N ALA A 35 17.53 -24.14 -19.69
CA ALA A 35 16.89 -22.84 -19.69
C ALA A 35 15.37 -23.00 -19.62
N ILE A 36 14.73 -22.21 -18.76
CA ILE A 36 13.28 -22.29 -18.56
C ILE A 36 12.58 -21.93 -19.86
N SER A 37 11.53 -22.69 -20.20
CA SER A 37 10.92 -22.61 -21.52
C SER A 37 10.28 -21.23 -21.78
N LYS A 38 10.44 -20.71 -23.00
CA LYS A 38 9.86 -19.42 -23.40
C LYS A 38 8.36 -19.26 -23.05
N PRO A 39 7.46 -20.25 -23.22
CA PRO A 39 6.04 -20.07 -22.90
C PRO A 39 5.72 -19.93 -21.41
N THR A 40 6.54 -20.47 -20.49
CA THR A 40 6.32 -20.30 -19.04
C THR A 40 6.78 -18.92 -18.56
N LEU A 41 7.84 -18.36 -19.15
CA LEU A 41 8.31 -16.99 -18.85
C LEU A 41 7.55 -15.89 -19.60
N ALA A 42 6.88 -16.20 -20.71
CA ALA A 42 6.20 -15.21 -21.54
C ALA A 42 5.13 -14.44 -20.76
N ASN A 43 5.19 -13.11 -20.80
CA ASN A 43 4.25 -12.21 -20.11
C ASN A 43 4.12 -12.49 -18.60
N ILE A 44 5.19 -12.93 -17.93
CA ILE A 44 5.15 -13.27 -16.48
C ILE A 44 4.52 -12.15 -15.65
N GLU A 45 4.85 -10.90 -15.99
CA GLU A 45 4.40 -9.65 -15.37
C GLU A 45 2.87 -9.49 -15.32
N LYS A 46 2.14 -10.09 -16.26
CA LYS A 46 0.67 -10.03 -16.33
C LYS A 46 -0.03 -11.23 -15.72
N ARG A 47 0.65 -12.38 -15.66
CA ARG A 47 0.06 -13.64 -15.18
C ARG A 47 0.36 -13.96 -13.72
N TRP A 48 1.43 -13.39 -13.15
CA TRP A 48 1.96 -13.79 -11.85
C TRP A 48 0.92 -13.73 -10.72
N GLU A 49 0.18 -12.62 -10.60
CA GLU A 49 -0.84 -12.48 -9.54
C GLU A 49 -2.05 -13.40 -9.73
N GLY A 50 -2.33 -13.83 -10.97
CA GLY A 50 -3.39 -14.79 -11.31
C GLY A 50 -2.93 -16.25 -11.36
N MET A 51 -1.64 -16.52 -11.17
CA MET A 51 -1.05 -17.85 -11.21
C MET A 51 -1.31 -18.60 -9.89
N PRO A 52 -1.63 -19.90 -9.90
CA PRO A 52 -1.73 -20.70 -8.69
C PRO A 52 -0.46 -20.61 -7.83
N LEU A 53 -0.61 -20.52 -6.51
CA LEU A 53 0.53 -20.32 -5.60
C LEU A 53 1.59 -21.42 -5.70
N GLN A 54 1.17 -22.65 -6.05
CA GLN A 54 2.08 -23.77 -6.33
C GLN A 54 2.94 -23.50 -7.59
N GLU A 55 2.34 -23.07 -8.69
CA GLU A 55 3.07 -22.73 -9.92
C GLU A 55 4.02 -21.54 -9.71
N GLN A 56 3.61 -20.54 -8.92
CA GLN A 56 4.49 -19.43 -8.52
C GLN A 56 5.72 -19.94 -7.76
N ALA A 57 5.52 -20.86 -6.81
CA ALA A 57 6.60 -21.46 -6.02
C ALA A 57 7.54 -22.31 -6.90
N ASP A 58 6.99 -23.17 -7.77
CA ASP A 58 7.76 -24.03 -8.66
C ASP A 58 8.59 -23.23 -9.67
N LEU A 59 8.00 -22.19 -10.27
CA LEU A 59 8.71 -21.28 -11.17
C LEU A 59 9.80 -20.46 -10.44
N TRP A 60 9.52 -20.00 -9.22
CA TRP A 60 10.50 -19.32 -8.38
C TRP A 60 11.68 -20.22 -8.01
N MET A 61 11.44 -21.47 -7.63
CA MET A 61 12.49 -22.44 -7.32
C MET A 61 13.32 -22.76 -8.58
N ALA A 62 12.68 -22.96 -9.73
CA ALA A 62 13.37 -23.20 -11.00
C ALA A 62 14.28 -22.01 -11.41
N LEU A 63 13.78 -20.77 -11.29
CA LEU A 63 14.60 -19.57 -11.53
C LEU A 63 15.75 -19.45 -10.53
N ARG A 64 15.48 -19.72 -9.24
CA ARG A 64 16.49 -19.69 -8.18
C ARG A 64 17.61 -20.71 -8.42
N ASP A 65 17.27 -21.90 -8.90
CA ASP A 65 18.25 -22.94 -9.25
C ASP A 65 19.07 -22.56 -10.49
N ARG A 66 18.44 -21.99 -11.53
CA ARG A 66 19.16 -21.42 -12.68
C ARG A 66 20.13 -20.30 -12.28
N MET A 67 19.76 -19.45 -11.33
CA MET A 67 20.61 -18.36 -10.82
C MET A 67 21.81 -18.81 -9.96
N LYS A 68 21.87 -20.07 -9.53
CA LYS A 68 23.06 -20.65 -8.88
C LYS A 68 24.20 -20.93 -9.87
N GLY A 69 23.89 -21.03 -11.17
CA GLY A 69 24.85 -21.29 -12.24
C GLY A 69 25.55 -20.04 -12.78
N ASN A 70 26.20 -20.18 -13.93
CA ASN A 70 26.86 -19.07 -14.62
C ASN A 70 25.82 -18.08 -15.18
N TRP A 71 25.86 -16.82 -14.72
CA TRP A 71 24.90 -15.81 -15.14
C TRP A 71 24.98 -15.41 -16.62
N LYS A 72 26.10 -15.70 -17.31
CA LYS A 72 26.21 -15.51 -18.77
C LYS A 72 25.34 -16.49 -19.57
N GLU A 73 24.89 -17.58 -18.94
CA GLU A 73 24.03 -18.61 -19.55
C GLU A 73 22.54 -18.41 -19.21
N LEU A 74 22.20 -17.39 -18.41
CA LEU A 74 20.82 -16.97 -18.20
C LEU A 74 20.31 -16.22 -19.43
N THR A 75 19.20 -16.67 -19.99
CA THR A 75 18.53 -15.95 -21.09
C THR A 75 18.02 -14.59 -20.61
N VAL A 76 17.92 -13.61 -21.52
CA VAL A 76 17.39 -12.28 -21.20
C VAL A 76 15.96 -12.35 -20.62
N GLN A 77 15.18 -13.37 -20.99
CA GLN A 77 13.84 -13.60 -20.44
C GLN A 77 13.88 -14.13 -19.00
N GLU A 78 14.80 -15.06 -18.66
CA GLU A 78 15.01 -15.50 -17.28
C GLU A 78 15.48 -14.35 -16.40
N GLN A 79 16.39 -13.50 -16.89
CA GLN A 79 16.87 -12.32 -16.16
C GLN A 79 15.74 -11.31 -15.89
N LYS A 80 14.92 -10.99 -16.90
CA LYS A 80 13.75 -10.11 -16.75
C LYS A 80 12.72 -10.69 -15.78
N ALA A 81 12.40 -11.98 -15.91
CA ALA A 81 11.45 -12.65 -15.03
C ALA A 81 11.94 -12.69 -13.59
N ALA A 82 13.22 -13.03 -13.35
CA ALA A 82 13.80 -13.03 -12.01
C ALA A 82 13.79 -11.62 -11.38
N TYR A 83 14.15 -10.59 -12.15
CA TYR A 83 14.09 -9.19 -11.69
C TYR A 83 12.66 -8.77 -11.34
N TRP A 84 11.68 -9.08 -12.20
CA TRP A 84 10.28 -8.71 -11.97
C TRP A 84 9.66 -9.52 -10.83
N ILE A 85 9.98 -10.81 -10.65
CA ILE A 85 9.47 -11.58 -9.50
C ILE A 85 10.09 -11.06 -8.19
N ALA A 86 11.38 -10.67 -8.18
CA ALA A 86 11.99 -10.08 -6.99
C ALA A 86 11.50 -8.65 -6.67
N PHE A 87 11.34 -7.79 -7.70
CA PHE A 87 11.19 -6.33 -7.55
C PHE A 87 10.00 -5.70 -8.29
N GLY A 88 9.16 -6.48 -8.99
CA GLY A 88 7.94 -6.01 -9.66
C GLY A 88 6.82 -5.63 -8.69
N PRO A 89 5.81 -4.85 -9.10
CA PRO A 89 4.78 -4.28 -8.23
C PRO A 89 3.67 -5.29 -7.91
N HIS A 90 4.00 -6.30 -7.10
CA HIS A 90 3.10 -7.37 -6.67
C HIS A 90 3.26 -7.68 -5.17
N GLY A 91 2.31 -8.43 -4.62
CA GLY A 91 2.34 -8.85 -3.22
C GLY A 91 2.41 -7.65 -2.27
N PRO A 92 3.36 -7.59 -1.30
CA PRO A 92 3.53 -6.43 -0.41
C PRO A 92 3.89 -5.11 -1.11
N ARG A 93 4.20 -5.14 -2.41
CA ARG A 93 4.58 -3.97 -3.23
C ARG A 93 3.61 -3.75 -4.39
N ALA A 94 2.41 -4.33 -4.31
CA ALA A 94 1.32 -4.08 -5.24
C ALA A 94 0.91 -2.60 -5.21
N THR A 95 0.72 -2.01 -6.39
CA THR A 95 0.18 -0.65 -6.54
C THR A 95 -1.34 -0.67 -6.59
N ASP A 96 -1.98 0.47 -6.28
CA ASP A 96 -3.43 0.61 -6.41
C ASP A 96 -3.94 0.16 -7.81
N PRO A 97 -5.04 -0.61 -7.89
CA PRO A 97 -5.62 -1.01 -9.16
C PRO A 97 -5.97 0.19 -10.05
N PRO A 98 -5.91 0.05 -11.39
CA PRO A 98 -6.28 1.11 -12.31
C PRO A 98 -7.73 1.57 -12.07
N GLY A 99 -7.95 2.88 -12.04
CA GLY A 99 -9.25 3.50 -11.76
C GLY A 99 -9.53 3.82 -10.28
N THR A 100 -8.68 3.38 -9.35
CA THR A 100 -8.86 3.67 -7.90
C THR A 100 -8.97 5.16 -7.61
N GLY A 101 -8.11 6.00 -8.21
CA GLY A 101 -8.18 7.46 -8.05
C GLY A 101 -9.50 8.08 -8.50
N ALA A 102 -10.08 7.60 -9.61
CA ALA A 102 -11.38 8.06 -10.09
C ALA A 102 -12.52 7.62 -9.14
N LYS A 103 -12.45 6.39 -8.61
CA LYS A 103 -13.40 5.89 -7.60
C LYS A 103 -13.37 6.71 -6.32
N VAL A 104 -12.18 7.08 -5.83
CA VAL A 104 -12.01 7.95 -4.66
C VAL A 104 -12.56 9.35 -4.94
N PHE A 105 -12.20 9.97 -6.07
CA PHE A 105 -12.70 11.29 -6.46
C PHE A 105 -14.24 11.34 -6.49
N TRP A 106 -14.89 10.40 -7.19
CA TRP A 106 -16.36 10.35 -7.26
C TRP A 106 -17.01 10.03 -5.91
N GLY A 107 -16.38 9.20 -5.07
CA GLY A 107 -16.84 8.96 -3.70
C GLY A 107 -16.82 10.22 -2.83
N VAL A 108 -15.75 11.01 -2.91
CA VAL A 108 -15.62 12.30 -2.19
C VAL A 108 -16.65 13.30 -2.70
N MET A 109 -16.81 13.43 -4.03
CA MET A 109 -17.80 14.34 -4.63
C MET A 109 -19.23 13.95 -4.26
N ALA A 110 -19.55 12.65 -4.23
CA ALA A 110 -20.86 12.16 -3.77
C ALA A 110 -21.08 12.46 -2.27
N GLY A 111 -20.06 12.29 -1.43
CA GLY A 111 -20.10 12.65 -0.01
C GLY A 111 -20.38 14.14 0.21
N LEU A 112 -19.64 15.02 -0.47
CA LEU A 112 -19.86 16.46 -0.43
C LEU A 112 -21.26 16.85 -0.93
N GLY A 113 -21.71 16.26 -2.05
CA GLY A 113 -23.06 16.47 -2.58
C GLY A 113 -24.15 16.06 -1.60
N ALA A 114 -23.99 14.93 -0.91
CA ALA A 114 -24.90 14.49 0.14
C ALA A 114 -24.88 15.44 1.35
N SER A 115 -23.70 15.91 1.80
CA SER A 115 -23.60 16.90 2.88
C SER A 115 -24.29 18.22 2.54
N PHE A 116 -24.07 18.77 1.35
CA PHE A 116 -24.76 19.98 0.90
C PHE A 116 -26.27 19.77 0.74
N GLY A 117 -26.70 18.60 0.25
CA GLY A 117 -28.12 18.25 0.14
C GLY A 117 -28.81 18.20 1.50
N ILE A 118 -28.22 17.48 2.47
CA ILE A 118 -28.75 17.39 3.84
C ILE A 118 -28.78 18.77 4.52
N PHE A 119 -27.69 19.54 4.42
CA PHE A 119 -27.64 20.90 4.97
C PHE A 119 -28.69 21.82 4.33
N GLY A 120 -28.84 21.77 3.00
CA GLY A 120 -29.83 22.55 2.27
C GLY A 120 -31.26 22.22 2.67
N LEU A 121 -31.59 20.93 2.82
CA LEU A 121 -32.89 20.48 3.32
C LEU A 121 -33.16 21.00 4.74
N ILE A 122 -32.23 20.81 5.68
CA ILE A 122 -32.38 21.32 7.06
C ILE A 122 -32.55 22.85 7.05
N ARG A 123 -31.78 23.56 6.23
CA ARG A 123 -31.83 25.02 6.15
C ARG A 123 -33.10 25.56 5.52
N ALA A 124 -33.74 24.81 4.61
CA ALA A 124 -35.00 25.17 3.96
C ALA A 124 -36.20 25.11 4.91
N PHE A 125 -36.17 24.24 5.92
CA PHE A 125 -37.21 24.15 6.97
C PHE A 125 -36.88 24.92 8.26
N ALA A 126 -35.80 25.72 8.25
CA ALA A 126 -35.42 26.55 9.40
C ALA A 126 -36.25 27.84 9.48
N ASN A 127 -36.32 28.41 10.68
CA ASN A 127 -37.01 29.68 10.96
C ASN A 127 -36.52 30.84 10.04
N PRO A 128 -37.37 31.85 9.78
CA PRO A 128 -36.99 33.03 9.01
C PRO A 128 -35.85 33.80 9.65
N ALA A 129 -35.13 34.58 8.84
CA ALA A 129 -34.06 35.46 9.33
C ALA A 129 -34.63 36.52 10.29
N PRO A 130 -33.86 36.95 11.32
CA PRO A 130 -34.31 37.99 12.23
C PRO A 130 -34.44 39.35 11.50
N HIS A 131 -35.30 40.23 12.01
CA HIS A 131 -35.59 41.54 11.40
C HIS A 131 -34.37 42.48 11.29
N THR A 132 -33.27 42.18 11.98
CA THR A 132 -31.99 42.91 11.94
C THR A 132 -31.07 42.46 10.80
N MET A 133 -31.42 41.36 10.12
CA MET A 133 -30.64 40.73 9.05
C MET A 133 -31.15 41.17 7.67
N ASN A 134 -31.27 42.48 7.47
CA ASN A 134 -31.55 43.14 6.19
C ASN A 134 -30.63 44.35 6.03
N LYS A 135 -30.52 44.83 4.80
CA LYS A 135 -29.64 45.94 4.43
C LYS A 135 -29.97 47.21 5.21
N GLU A 136 -31.24 47.56 5.33
CA GLU A 136 -31.71 48.85 5.85
C GLU A 136 -31.38 48.99 7.35
N TRP A 137 -31.54 47.90 8.11
CA TRP A 137 -31.14 47.86 9.52
C TRP A 137 -29.61 47.93 9.68
N GLN A 138 -28.86 47.27 8.78
CA GLN A 138 -27.39 47.28 8.82
C GLN A 138 -26.81 48.64 8.42
N GLU A 139 -27.45 49.38 7.51
CA GLU A 139 -27.12 50.77 7.19
C GLU A 139 -27.42 51.70 8.37
N ALA A 140 -28.57 51.56 9.04
CA ALA A 140 -28.86 52.32 10.26
C ALA A 140 -27.90 51.99 11.43
N VAL A 141 -27.37 50.76 11.50
CA VAL A 141 -26.30 50.39 12.44
C VAL A 141 -24.97 51.05 12.05
N ASN A 142 -24.62 51.10 10.75
CA ASN A 142 -23.43 51.81 10.28
C ASN A 142 -23.47 53.30 10.67
N GLU A 143 -24.60 53.98 10.48
CA GLU A 143 -24.77 55.38 10.89
C GLU A 143 -24.49 55.56 12.39
N LYS A 144 -25.04 54.70 13.24
CA LYS A 144 -24.78 54.75 14.70
C LYS A 144 -23.34 54.46 15.09
N LEU A 145 -22.67 53.54 14.40
CA LEU A 145 -21.24 53.28 14.61
C LEU A 145 -20.39 54.48 14.19
N ILE A 146 -20.80 55.23 13.16
CA ILE A 146 -20.16 56.49 12.74
C ILE A 146 -20.39 57.60 13.78
N GLU A 147 -21.64 57.80 14.24
CA GLU A 147 -21.98 58.72 15.34
C GLU A 147 -21.13 58.46 16.60
N GLN A 148 -20.95 57.18 16.96
CA GLN A 148 -20.22 56.75 18.14
C GLN A 148 -18.69 56.69 17.97
N ARG A 149 -18.15 56.97 16.78
CA ARG A 149 -16.72 56.81 16.44
C ARG A 149 -16.17 55.40 16.73
N ALA A 150 -16.94 54.37 16.37
CA ALA A 150 -16.54 52.98 16.54
C ALA A 150 -15.42 52.59 15.54
N ASP A 151 -14.44 51.84 16.04
CA ASP A 151 -13.25 51.35 15.30
C ASP A 151 -12.50 52.42 14.47
N PRO A 152 -12.00 53.51 15.09
CA PRO A 152 -11.40 54.64 14.38
C PRO A 152 -10.01 54.37 13.78
N LEU A 153 -9.36 53.24 14.12
CA LEU A 153 -8.02 52.90 13.62
C LEU A 153 -8.05 52.09 12.31
N THR A 154 -9.03 51.19 12.16
CA THR A 154 -9.08 50.20 11.05
C THR A 154 -10.49 49.93 10.52
N GLY A 155 -11.53 50.32 11.26
CA GLY A 155 -12.92 50.04 10.93
C GLY A 155 -13.63 51.27 10.37
N ILE A 156 -14.96 51.29 10.54
CA ILE A 156 -15.88 52.15 9.78
C ILE A 156 -15.65 53.66 9.94
N THR A 157 -14.98 54.11 11.00
CA THR A 157 -14.67 55.53 11.24
C THR A 157 -13.21 55.91 11.00
N SER A 158 -12.38 54.99 10.49
CA SER A 158 -11.01 55.30 10.10
C SER A 158 -10.93 56.08 8.79
N GLU A 159 -9.96 57.00 8.67
CA GLU A 159 -9.79 57.91 7.52
C GLU A 159 -9.59 57.19 6.17
N HIS A 160 -9.24 55.91 6.20
CA HIS A 160 -8.93 55.12 5.01
C HIS A 160 -9.92 53.96 4.81
N TYR A 161 -11.02 53.92 5.57
CA TYR A 161 -12.02 52.87 5.44
C TYR A 161 -12.69 52.87 4.06
N LYS A 162 -12.71 51.70 3.42
CA LYS A 162 -13.41 51.46 2.15
C LYS A 162 -14.08 50.10 2.21
N GLY A 163 -15.38 50.09 2.47
CA GLY A 163 -16.18 48.86 2.55
C GLY A 163 -17.65 49.14 2.88
N PRO A 164 -18.49 48.10 2.87
CA PRO A 164 -19.93 48.20 3.15
C PRO A 164 -20.28 48.32 4.65
N GLY A 165 -19.28 48.41 5.54
CA GLY A 165 -19.50 48.38 6.99
C GLY A 165 -20.08 47.03 7.44
N GLN A 166 -21.14 47.08 8.24
CA GLN A 166 -21.88 45.93 8.74
C GLN A 166 -22.89 45.36 7.73
N VAL A 167 -22.99 45.92 6.52
CA VAL A 167 -23.94 45.43 5.49
C VAL A 167 -23.44 44.12 4.89
N GLN A 168 -24.17 43.05 5.20
CA GLN A 168 -23.92 41.67 4.76
C GLN A 168 -25.18 41.02 4.17
N SER A 169 -26.36 41.59 4.42
CA SER A 169 -27.65 41.05 4.02
C SER A 169 -28.25 41.76 2.80
N PRO A 170 -29.10 41.09 2.00
CA PRO A 170 -29.84 41.74 0.94
C PRO A 170 -30.83 42.79 1.49
N PRO A 171 -31.36 43.68 0.63
CA PRO A 171 -32.49 44.53 0.97
C PRO A 171 -33.67 43.71 1.52
N LYS A 172 -34.47 44.33 2.37
CA LYS A 172 -35.72 43.72 2.83
C LYS A 172 -36.61 43.45 1.61
N GLY A 173 -37.02 42.20 1.45
CA GLY A 173 -37.94 41.80 0.38
C GLY A 173 -39.30 42.50 0.47
N PRO A 174 -40.04 42.60 -0.65
CA PRO A 174 -41.41 43.13 -0.67
C PRO A 174 -42.39 42.30 0.18
#